data_AF-A0A520ZVR2-F1
#
_entry.id   AF-A0A520ZVR2-F1
#
_cell.length_a   1.000
_cell.length_b   1.000
_cell.length_c   1.000
_cell.angle_alpha   90.00
_cell.angle_beta   90.00
_cell.angle_gamma   90.00
#
_symmetry.space_group_name_H-M   'P 1'
#
loop_
_entity.id
_entity.type
_entity.pdbx_description
1 polymer ?
#
loop_
_entity_poly.entity_id
_entity_poly.type
_entity_poly.pdbx_seq_one_letter_code
_entity_poly.pdbx_strand_id
1 'polypeptide(L)'
;MVTTSNLFMTAEASKQIGQFSSLRYLHDYDYILRMIHTFPNRVKYMDDQRLVYYRIHGGNTLSEAAVIGREQDKELIRKYMLEAIPEPYRNYAQVGSDRLVELERELYDVRLQLHPSQQEGVRPALKELKRAMKKWLRKKLS
;
A
#
# COMPACT_ATOMS: atom_id res chain seq x y z
N MET A 1 -0.07 4.22 -1.16
CA MET A 1 -1.41 4.23 -0.53
C MET A 1 -2.33 4.90 -1.52
N VAL A 2 -3.36 4.20 -2.00
CA VAL A 2 -4.32 4.75 -2.97
C VAL A 2 -5.40 5.43 -2.15
N THR A 3 -5.40 6.75 -2.07
CA THR A 3 -6.43 7.45 -1.28
C THR A 3 -7.74 7.46 -2.06
N THR A 4 -8.82 6.98 -1.46
CA THR A 4 -10.16 6.94 -2.03
C THR A 4 -10.94 8.24 -1.78
N SER A 5 -10.29 9.38 -2.00
CA SER A 5 -10.76 10.70 -1.53
C SER A 5 -11.85 11.33 -2.39
N ASN A 6 -12.17 10.76 -3.55
CA ASN A 6 -13.21 11.28 -4.43
C ASN A 6 -14.18 10.16 -4.80
N LEU A 7 -15.40 10.25 -4.29
CA LEU A 7 -16.40 9.22 -4.49
C LEU A 7 -17.73 9.84 -4.89
N PHE A 8 -18.20 9.53 -6.10
CA PHE A 8 -19.50 9.93 -6.60
C PHE A 8 -20.37 8.71 -6.85
N MET A 9 -21.61 8.79 -6.41
CA MET A 9 -22.59 7.72 -6.58
C MET A 9 -23.99 8.31 -6.59
N THR A 10 -24.96 7.55 -7.09
CA THR A 10 -26.38 7.92 -6.99
C THR A 10 -26.87 7.78 -5.55
N ALA A 11 -27.90 8.55 -5.18
CA ALA A 11 -28.51 8.42 -3.85
C ALA A 11 -29.08 7.01 -3.61
N GLU A 12 -29.55 6.35 -4.66
CA GLU A 12 -30.01 4.96 -4.62
C GLU A 12 -28.87 4.00 -4.28
N ALA A 13 -27.74 4.09 -4.99
CA ALA A 13 -26.56 3.26 -4.72
C ALA A 13 -26.07 3.46 -3.29
N SER A 14 -26.01 4.72 -2.81
CA SER A 14 -25.61 5.01 -1.43
C SER A 14 -26.54 4.35 -0.39
N LYS A 15 -27.86 4.41 -0.61
CA LYS A 15 -28.84 3.78 0.28
C LYS A 15 -28.71 2.25 0.30
N GLN A 16 -28.47 1.64 -0.85
CA GLN A 16 -28.32 0.18 -0.97
C GLN A 16 -27.06 -0.33 -0.29
N ILE A 17 -25.96 0.41 -0.38
CA ILE A 17 -24.68 0.06 0.26
C ILE A 17 -24.74 0.31 1.77
N GLY A 18 -25.47 1.34 2.18
CA GLY A 18 -25.61 1.71 3.58
C GLY A 18 -24.52 2.68 4.03
N GLN A 19 -24.27 2.74 5.34
CA GLN A 19 -23.32 3.67 5.94
C GLN A 19 -21.88 3.15 5.90
N PHE A 20 -20.93 4.04 6.20
CA PHE A 20 -19.54 3.66 6.49
C PHE A 20 -19.49 2.74 7.70
N SER A 21 -18.58 1.76 7.66
CA SER A 21 -18.29 0.94 8.82
C SER A 21 -17.59 1.77 9.90
N SER A 22 -17.59 1.27 11.14
CA SER A 22 -16.92 1.92 12.28
C SER A 22 -15.39 1.76 12.26
N LEU A 23 -14.79 1.48 11.10
CA LEU A 23 -13.35 1.33 10.96
C LEU A 23 -12.65 2.68 11.09
N ARG A 24 -11.71 2.77 12.03
CA ARG A 24 -10.96 3.99 12.29
C ARG A 24 -10.13 4.46 11.08
N TYR A 25 -9.52 3.54 10.33
CA TYR A 25 -8.53 3.90 9.31
C TYR A 25 -9.00 3.67 7.87
N LEU A 26 -9.89 2.70 7.63
CA LEU A 26 -10.19 2.18 6.29
C LEU A 26 -11.69 2.00 6.03
N HIS A 27 -12.51 2.84 6.64
CA HIS A 27 -13.97 2.82 6.42
C HIS A 27 -14.34 3.15 4.96
N ASP A 28 -13.55 4.00 4.30
CA ASP A 28 -13.71 4.37 2.89
C ASP A 28 -13.37 3.21 1.94
N TYR A 29 -12.29 2.49 2.23
CA TYR A 29 -11.91 1.26 1.53
C TYR A 29 -12.99 0.19 1.65
N ASP A 30 -13.48 -0.08 2.86
CA ASP A 30 -14.60 -1.00 3.10
C ASP A 30 -15.83 -0.59 2.27
N TYR A 31 -16.17 0.69 2.25
CA TYR A 31 -17.30 1.21 1.49
C TYR A 31 -17.16 0.96 -0.01
N ILE A 32 -15.99 1.23 -0.58
CA ILE A 32 -15.76 1.06 -2.02
C ILE A 32 -15.70 -0.41 -2.41
N LEU A 33 -15.09 -1.27 -1.60
CA LEU A 33 -15.08 -2.70 -1.85
C LEU A 33 -16.50 -3.27 -1.82
N ARG A 34 -17.35 -2.82 -0.88
CA ARG A 34 -18.79 -3.13 -0.90
C ARG A 34 -19.47 -2.64 -2.18
N MET A 35 -19.18 -1.41 -2.63
CA MET A 35 -19.75 -0.90 -3.88
C MET A 35 -19.36 -1.76 -5.09
N ILE A 36 -18.08 -2.11 -5.23
CA ILE A 36 -17.58 -2.93 -6.33
C ILE A 36 -18.24 -4.32 -6.28
N HIS A 37 -18.35 -4.90 -5.09
CA HIS A 37 -18.96 -6.21 -4.89
C HIS A 37 -20.47 -6.21 -5.19
N THR A 38 -21.22 -5.22 -4.71
CA THR A 38 -22.68 -5.12 -4.91
C THR A 38 -23.05 -4.69 -6.33
N PHE A 39 -22.22 -3.88 -6.99
CA PHE A 39 -22.49 -3.34 -8.31
C PHE A 39 -21.40 -3.74 -9.33
N PRO A 40 -21.28 -5.04 -9.64
CA PRO A 40 -20.26 -5.52 -10.56
C PRO A 40 -20.42 -4.82 -11.92
N ASN A 41 -19.31 -4.39 -12.50
CA ASN A 41 -19.23 -3.67 -13.78
C ASN A 41 -19.94 -2.29 -13.83
N ARG A 42 -20.43 -1.77 -12.70
CA ARG A 42 -21.04 -0.43 -12.62
C ARG A 42 -20.22 0.56 -11.79
N VAL A 43 -19.07 0.13 -11.28
CA VAL A 43 -18.09 0.99 -10.63
C VAL A 43 -16.92 1.22 -11.58
N LYS A 44 -16.57 2.49 -11.80
CA LYS A 44 -15.43 2.89 -12.63
C LYS A 44 -14.42 3.66 -11.79
N TYR A 45 -13.17 3.23 -11.83
CA TYR A 45 -12.06 4.00 -11.29
C TYR A 45 -11.54 4.97 -12.36
N MET A 46 -11.37 6.24 -12.00
CA MET A 46 -10.92 7.31 -12.90
C MET A 46 -9.46 7.66 -12.58
N ASP A 47 -8.56 6.71 -12.87
CA ASP A 47 -7.13 6.78 -12.57
C ASP A 47 -6.35 7.74 -13.50
N ASP A 48 -6.91 8.02 -14.67
CA ASP A 48 -6.36 8.93 -15.67
C ASP A 48 -6.69 10.40 -15.42
N GLN A 49 -7.52 10.72 -14.41
CA GLN A 49 -7.99 12.07 -14.13
C GLN A 49 -7.57 12.62 -12.77
N ARG A 50 -7.08 13.86 -12.77
CA ARG A 50 -6.74 14.59 -11.55
C ARG A 50 -7.96 15.33 -11.02
N LEU A 51 -8.79 14.63 -10.27
CA LEU A 51 -10.08 15.15 -9.78
C LEU A 51 -10.04 15.71 -8.36
N VAL A 52 -8.99 15.42 -7.58
CA VAL A 52 -8.83 15.92 -6.20
C VAL A 52 -7.37 16.30 -5.94
N TYR A 53 -7.18 17.42 -5.24
CA TYR A 53 -5.90 17.81 -4.68
C TYR A 53 -5.87 17.46 -3.20
N TYR A 54 -5.03 16.50 -2.83
CA TYR A 54 -4.90 16.07 -1.44
C TYR A 54 -3.87 16.93 -0.69
N ARG A 55 -4.23 17.40 0.51
CA ARG A 55 -3.29 18.08 1.40
C ARG A 55 -2.62 17.06 2.31
N ILE A 56 -1.30 16.94 2.18
CA ILE A 56 -0.50 16.09 3.05
C ILE A 56 -0.05 16.91 4.25
N HIS A 57 -0.46 16.49 5.45
CA HIS A 57 0.02 17.04 6.72
C HIS A 57 1.20 16.20 7.25
N GLY A 58 2.06 16.80 8.06
CA GLY A 58 3.27 16.14 8.61
C GLY A 58 2.99 14.94 9.52
N GLY A 59 1.75 14.83 10.02
CA GLY A 59 1.21 13.62 10.62
C GLY A 59 -0.19 13.39 10.08
N ASN A 60 -0.50 12.16 9.69
CA ASN A 60 -1.86 11.72 9.42
C ASN A 60 -2.16 10.45 10.21
N THR A 61 -3.45 10.18 10.42
CA THR A 61 -3.95 9.04 11.20
C THR A 61 -3.43 7.70 10.66
N LEU A 62 -3.04 7.64 9.38
CA LEU A 62 -2.45 6.46 8.74
C LEU A 62 -0.94 6.31 9.03
N SER A 63 -0.19 7.40 9.20
CA SER A 63 1.21 7.37 9.63
C SER A 63 1.35 7.04 11.12
N GLU A 64 0.39 7.45 11.95
CA GLU A 64 0.38 7.15 13.39
C GLU A 64 0.06 5.68 13.69
N ALA A 65 -0.66 5.01 12.79
CA ALA A 65 -1.10 3.62 12.93
C ALA A 65 -0.58 2.73 11.81
N ALA A 66 0.64 2.99 11.32
CA ALA A 66 1.18 2.40 10.10
C ALA A 66 1.03 0.87 10.01
N VAL A 67 1.16 0.15 11.14
CA VAL A 67 0.97 -1.30 11.20
C VAL A 67 -0.51 -1.68 11.25
N ILE A 68 -1.28 -1.15 12.20
CA ILE A 68 -2.69 -1.50 12.40
C ILE A 68 -3.52 -1.20 11.13
N GLY A 69 -3.29 -0.06 10.49
CA GLY A 69 -3.95 0.28 9.23
C GLY A 69 -3.60 -0.71 8.11
N ARG A 70 -2.33 -1.13 8.01
CA ARG A 70 -1.89 -2.13 7.01
C ARG A 70 -2.48 -3.52 7.29
N GLU A 71 -2.66 -3.89 8.54
CA GLU A 71 -3.31 -5.15 8.91
C GLU A 71 -4.80 -5.11 8.55
N GLN A 72 -5.49 -4.01 8.86
CA GLN A 72 -6.89 -3.84 8.44
C GLN A 72 -7.04 -3.86 6.92
N ASP A 73 -6.09 -3.26 6.18
CA ASP A 73 -6.05 -3.30 4.71
C ASP A 73 -6.04 -4.74 4.20
N LYS A 74 -5.15 -5.57 4.77
CA LYS A 74 -5.03 -6.97 4.38
C LYS A 74 -6.33 -7.72 4.62
N GLU A 75 -6.97 -7.53 5.77
CA GLU A 75 -8.20 -8.24 6.11
C GLU A 75 -9.37 -7.82 5.23
N LEU A 76 -9.53 -6.51 4.96
CA LEU A 76 -10.57 -6.02 4.04
C LEU A 76 -10.38 -6.55 2.62
N ILE A 77 -9.17 -6.45 2.08
CA ILE A 77 -8.86 -6.94 0.74
C ILE A 77 -9.12 -8.45 0.68
N ARG A 78 -8.62 -9.23 1.66
CA ARG A 78 -8.83 -10.68 1.70
C ARG A 78 -10.31 -11.02 1.70
N LYS A 79 -11.11 -10.39 2.58
CA LYS A 79 -12.54 -10.63 2.69
C LYS A 79 -13.24 -10.45 1.33
N TYR A 80 -13.13 -9.25 0.75
CA TYR A 80 -13.88 -8.93 -0.47
C TYR A 80 -13.35 -9.66 -1.72
N MET A 81 -12.04 -9.96 -1.77
CA MET A 81 -11.49 -10.79 -2.84
C MET A 81 -12.01 -12.22 -2.79
N LEU A 82 -12.11 -12.83 -1.60
CA LEU A 82 -12.67 -14.16 -1.45
C LEU A 82 -14.18 -14.20 -1.75
N GLU A 83 -14.92 -13.17 -1.34
CA GLU A 83 -16.34 -13.03 -1.66
C GLU A 83 -16.60 -12.97 -3.18
N ALA A 84 -15.67 -12.37 -3.94
CA ALA A 84 -15.74 -12.31 -5.41
C ALA A 84 -15.42 -13.64 -6.12
N ILE A 85 -14.85 -14.63 -5.41
CA ILE A 85 -14.47 -15.93 -5.97
C ILE A 85 -15.59 -16.95 -5.73
N PRO A 86 -15.95 -17.80 -6.71
CA PRO A 86 -16.90 -18.88 -6.50
C PRO A 86 -16.47 -19.81 -5.36
N GLU A 87 -17.42 -20.22 -4.52
CA GLU A 87 -17.17 -20.97 -3.28
C GLU A 87 -16.19 -22.15 -3.42
N PRO A 88 -16.29 -23.02 -4.47
CA PRO A 88 -15.40 -24.17 -4.62
C PRO A 88 -13.92 -23.79 -4.77
N TYR A 89 -13.62 -22.57 -5.19
CA TYR A 89 -12.26 -22.09 -5.43
C TYR A 89 -11.70 -21.21 -4.31
N ARG A 90 -12.52 -20.80 -3.34
CA ARG A 90 -12.13 -19.85 -2.29
C ARG A 90 -10.96 -20.38 -1.46
N ASN A 91 -11.01 -21.65 -1.07
CA ASN A 91 -9.94 -22.25 -0.26
C ASN A 91 -8.59 -22.26 -1.01
N TYR A 92 -8.60 -22.62 -2.30
CA TYR A 92 -7.38 -22.61 -3.12
C TYR A 92 -6.81 -21.20 -3.26
N ALA A 93 -7.67 -20.22 -3.53
CA ALA A 93 -7.25 -18.82 -3.64
C ALA A 93 -6.70 -18.28 -2.32
N GLN A 94 -7.34 -18.61 -1.19
CA GLN A 94 -6.90 -18.21 0.14
C GLN A 94 -5.53 -18.79 0.48
N VAL A 95 -5.40 -20.12 0.44
CA VAL A 95 -4.15 -20.82 0.78
C VAL A 95 -3.01 -20.40 -0.16
N GLY A 96 -3.31 -20.28 -1.45
CA GLY A 96 -2.33 -19.81 -2.44
C GLY A 96 -1.85 -18.39 -2.17
N SER A 97 -2.77 -17.46 -1.90
CA SER A 97 -2.45 -16.07 -1.57
C SER A 97 -1.61 -15.97 -0.29
N ASP A 98 -2.01 -16.69 0.77
CA ASP A 98 -1.29 -16.69 2.04
C ASP A 98 0.14 -17.24 1.87
N ARG A 99 0.31 -18.31 1.08
CA ARG A 99 1.65 -18.86 0.80
C ARG A 99 2.52 -17.93 -0.02
N LEU A 100 1.95 -17.21 -1.00
CA LEU A 100 2.69 -16.22 -1.78
C LEU A 100 3.19 -15.06 -0.90
N VAL A 101 2.36 -14.60 0.04
CA VAL A 101 2.75 -13.56 1.00
C VAL A 101 3.86 -14.03 1.92
N GLU A 102 3.79 -15.28 2.40
CA GLU A 102 4.84 -15.87 3.22
C GLU A 102 6.15 -16.03 2.44
N LEU A 103 6.07 -16.52 1.20
CA LEU A 103 7.23 -16.68 0.33
C LEU A 103 7.92 -15.35 0.02
N GLU A 104 7.17 -14.26 -0.19
CA GLU A 104 7.79 -12.92 -0.37
C GLU A 104 8.54 -12.45 0.88
N ARG A 105 8.08 -12.82 2.09
CA ARG A 105 8.82 -12.52 3.33
C ARG A 105 10.11 -13.33 3.41
N GLU A 106 10.03 -14.64 3.13
CA GLU A 106 11.21 -15.52 3.06
C GLU A 106 12.22 -15.00 2.02
N LEU A 107 11.75 -14.63 0.83
CA LEU A 107 12.59 -14.07 -0.22
C LEU A 107 13.22 -12.74 0.17
N TYR A 108 12.49 -11.88 0.87
CA TYR A 108 13.03 -10.63 1.40
C TYR A 108 14.18 -10.89 2.37
N ASP A 109 14.01 -11.84 3.30
CA ASP A 109 15.05 -12.21 4.26
C ASP A 109 16.28 -12.81 3.57
N VAL A 110 16.08 -13.71 2.59
CA VAL A 110 17.16 -14.28 1.79
C VAL A 110 17.89 -13.19 0.99
N ARG A 111 17.17 -12.23 0.38
CA ARG A 111 17.77 -11.11 -0.35
C ARG A 111 18.61 -10.24 0.58
N LEU A 112 18.15 -9.96 1.80
CA LEU A 112 18.92 -9.24 2.82
C LEU A 112 20.19 -9.99 3.23
N GLN A 113 20.15 -11.32 3.30
CA GLN A 113 21.31 -12.15 3.66
C GLN A 113 22.34 -12.26 2.53
N LEU A 114 21.91 -12.33 1.26
CA LEU A 114 22.78 -12.43 0.09
C LEU A 114 23.33 -11.09 -0.38
N HIS A 115 22.56 -10.02 -0.16
CA HIS A 115 22.97 -8.65 -0.35
C HIS A 115 22.88 -7.91 0.99
N PRO A 116 23.70 -8.31 2.00
CA PRO A 116 23.83 -7.50 3.19
C PRO A 116 24.25 -6.14 2.67
N SER A 117 23.45 -5.13 3.00
CA SER A 117 23.59 -3.75 2.51
C SER A 117 25.03 -3.43 2.16
N GLN A 118 25.28 -2.98 0.92
CA GLN A 118 26.57 -2.40 0.59
C GLN A 118 26.84 -1.26 1.57
N GLN A 119 27.56 -1.60 2.64
CA GLN A 119 28.47 -0.77 3.39
C GLN A 119 27.88 0.43 4.14
N GLU A 120 27.05 0.19 5.15
CA GLU A 120 26.98 1.11 6.30
C GLU A 120 28.07 0.73 7.31
N GLY A 121 29.25 1.34 7.14
CA GLY A 121 30.37 1.22 8.06
C GLY A 121 31.31 2.41 7.92
N VAL A 122 32.04 2.72 8.98
CA VAL A 122 32.93 3.90 9.05
C VAL A 122 34.01 3.86 7.96
N ARG A 123 34.53 2.69 7.62
CA ARG A 123 35.59 2.51 6.61
C ARG A 123 35.13 2.89 5.17
N PRO A 124 33.99 2.39 4.68
CA PRO A 124 33.37 2.84 3.42
C PRO A 124 33.08 4.34 3.37
N ALA A 125 32.47 4.90 4.42
CA ALA A 125 32.14 6.31 4.51
C ALA A 125 33.40 7.19 4.47
N LEU A 126 34.49 6.78 5.14
CA LEU A 126 35.79 7.45 5.09
C LEU A 126 36.39 7.42 3.68
N LYS A 127 36.17 6.33 2.93
CA LYS A 127 36.68 6.18 1.56
C LYS A 127 35.96 7.13 0.61
N GLU A 128 34.64 7.25 0.72
CA GLU A 128 33.84 8.20 -0.05
C GLU A 128 34.13 9.65 0.34
N LEU A 129 34.29 9.96 1.63
CA LEU A 129 34.72 11.29 2.10
C LEU A 129 36.08 11.70 1.52
N LYS A 130 37.08 10.80 1.55
CA LYS A 130 38.40 11.06 0.94
C LYS A 130 38.27 11.32 -0.57
N ARG A 131 37.39 10.61 -1.25
CA ARG A 131 37.14 10.77 -2.69
C ARG A 131 36.52 12.15 -2.99
N ALA A 132 35.53 12.55 -2.19
CA ALA A 132 34.86 13.84 -2.30
C ALA A 132 35.85 15.00 -2.01
N MET A 133 36.65 14.90 -0.96
CA MET A 133 37.69 15.91 -0.64
C MET A 133 38.72 16.06 -1.76
N LYS A 134 39.19 14.94 -2.33
CA LYS A 134 40.14 14.98 -3.45
C LYS A 134 39.55 15.66 -4.70
N LYS A 135 38.26 15.44 -4.95
CA LYS A 135 37.53 16.08 -6.06
C LYS A 135 37.36 17.59 -5.82
N TRP A 136 37.05 17.99 -4.59
CA TRP A 136 36.94 19.39 -4.19
C TRP A 136 38.29 20.13 -4.30
N LEU A 137 39.37 19.55 -3.80
CA LEU A 137 40.73 20.10 -3.91
C LEU A 137 41.15 20.30 -5.37
N ARG A 138 40.90 19.31 -6.23
CA ARG A 138 41.16 19.43 -7.68
C ARG A 138 40.37 20.58 -8.33
N LYS A 139 39.16 20.85 -7.85
CA LYS A 139 38.30 21.92 -8.38
C LYS A 139 38.69 23.31 -7.89
N LYS A 140 39.50 23.40 -6.83
CA LYS A 140 39.98 24.66 -6.23
C LYS A 140 41.40 25.05 -6.67
N LEU A 141 42.13 24.09 -7.25
CA LEU A 141 43.48 24.25 -7.81
C LEU A 141 43.49 24.34 -9.36
N SER A 142 42.30 24.31 -9.97
CA SER A 142 42.03 24.67 -11.37
C SER A 142 41.28 25.99 -11.40
#